data_AF-A0AA38C2R5-F1
#
_entry.id   AF-A0AA38C2R5-F1
#
_cell.length_a   1.000
_cell.length_b   1.000
_cell.length_c   1.000
_cell.angle_alpha   90.00
_cell.angle_beta   90.00
_cell.angle_gamma   90.00
#
_symmetry.space_group_name_H-M   'P 1'
#
loop_
_entity.id
_entity.type
_entity.pdbx_description
1 polymer ?
#
loop_
_entity_poly.entity_id
_entity_poly.type
_entity_poly.pdbx_seq_one_letter_code
_entity_poly.pdbx_strand_id
1 'polypeptide(L)' 'REQVKLFAFCHSKMEELVPEGVSVRLIAFNLGYLPGGNKEIITTSKTTLIALDTATKILGSGGLISIMSYIGHPGGR' A
#
# COMPACT_ATOMS: atom_id res chain seq x y z
N ARG A 1 5.48 -24.62 0.91
CA ARG A 1 5.34 -23.59 -0.15
C ARG A 1 5.34 -22.25 0.55
N GLU A 2 6.19 -21.32 0.14
CA GLU A 2 6.17 -19.95 0.67
C GLU A 2 4.90 -19.26 0.17
N GLN A 3 4.05 -18.78 1.08
CA GLN A 3 2.77 -18.14 0.75
C GLN A 3 2.85 -16.62 0.79
N VAL A 4 4.00 -16.08 1.19
CA VAL A 4 4.24 -14.65 1.40
C VAL A 4 5.63 -14.31 0.89
N LYS A 5 5.75 -13.17 0.21
CA LYS A 5 7.02 -12.57 -0.17
C LYS A 5 7.02 -11.12 0.29
N LEU A 6 8.07 -10.71 0.99
CA LEU A 6 8.22 -9.35 1.48
C LEU A 6 9.06 -8.53 0.50
N PHE A 7 8.60 -7.33 0.19
CA PHE A 7 9.32 -6.35 -0.61
C PHE A 7 9.47 -5.07 0.21
N ALA A 8 10.70 -4.62 0.42
CA ALA A 8 11.00 -3.35 1.07
C ALA A 8 10.80 -2.18 0.10
N PHE A 9 9.56 -1.97 -0.32
CA PHE A 9 9.17 -1.02 -1.37
C PHE A 9 8.01 -0.12 -0.89
N CYS A 10 7.89 1.05 -1.50
CA CYS A 10 6.71 1.89 -1.33
C CYS A 10 5.56 1.36 -2.20
N HIS A 11 4.32 1.41 -1.70
CA HIS A 11 3.14 1.04 -2.48
C HIS A 11 2.95 1.90 -3.73
N SER A 12 3.56 3.08 -3.80
CA SER A 12 3.57 3.91 -5.02
C SER A 12 4.30 3.24 -6.20
N LYS A 13 4.96 2.10 -5.98
CA LYS A 13 5.68 1.30 -6.98
C LYS A 13 5.15 -0.12 -7.10
N MET A 14 3.98 -0.42 -6.52
CA MET A 14 3.53 -1.82 -6.42
C MET A 14 3.19 -2.46 -7.77
N GLU A 15 2.90 -1.67 -8.81
CA GLU A 15 2.75 -2.19 -10.18
C GLU A 15 4.02 -2.86 -10.71
N GLU A 16 5.21 -2.45 -10.25
CA GLU A 16 6.48 -3.09 -10.61
C GLU A 16 6.57 -4.53 -10.07
N LEU A 17 5.74 -4.85 -9.06
CA LEU A 17 5.78 -6.13 -8.34
C LEU A 17 4.65 -7.07 -8.75
N VAL A 18 3.56 -6.55 -9.34
CA VAL A 18 2.42 -7.36 -9.76
C VAL A 18 2.63 -7.79 -11.21
N PRO A 19 2.78 -9.10 -11.49
CA PRO A 19 2.98 -9.57 -12.86
C PRO A 19 1.78 -9.24 -13.75
N GLU A 20 2.04 -9.01 -15.03
CA GLU A 20 1.01 -8.76 -16.02
C GLU A 20 -0.01 -9.92 -16.07
N GLY A 21 -1.30 -9.59 -16.18
CA GLY A 21 -2.40 -10.56 -16.20
C GLY A 21 -2.80 -11.11 -14.82
N VAL A 22 -2.12 -10.73 -13.73
CA VAL A 22 -2.54 -11.11 -12.37
C VAL A 22 -3.66 -10.20 -11.89
N SER A 23 -4.82 -10.78 -11.61
CA SER A 23 -5.96 -10.06 -11.03
C SER A 23 -5.84 -9.97 -9.51
N VAL A 24 -5.53 -8.79 -8.98
CA VAL A 24 -5.47 -8.56 -7.53
C VAL A 24 -6.88 -8.47 -6.95
N ARG A 25 -7.16 -9.27 -5.90
CA ARG A 25 -8.48 -9.31 -5.24
C ARG A 25 -8.62 -8.34 -4.07
N LEU A 26 -7.52 -8.03 -3.40
CA LEU A 26 -7.49 -7.16 -2.23
C LEU A 26 -6.17 -6.38 -2.20
N ILE A 27 -6.28 -5.08 -1.97
CA ILE A 27 -5.14 -4.20 -1.67
C ILE A 27 -5.44 -3.54 -0.32
N ALA A 28 -4.50 -3.62 0.62
CA ALA A 28 -4.69 -3.11 1.97
C ALA A 28 -3.62 -2.08 2.32
N PHE A 29 -4.06 -0.87 2.69
CA PHE A 29 -3.23 0.22 3.15
C PHE A 29 -3.36 0.40 4.66
N ASN A 30 -2.23 0.46 5.34
CA ASN A 30 -2.13 0.88 6.74
C ASN A 30 -1.27 2.15 6.78
N LEU A 31 -1.93 3.31 6.87
CA LEU A 31 -1.30 4.62 6.71
C LEU A 31 -0.79 5.14 8.05
N GLY A 32 0.53 5.17 8.20
CA GLY A 32 1.24 5.65 9.37
C GLY A 32 2.71 5.26 9.30
N TYR A 33 3.29 4.94 10.44
CA TYR A 33 4.65 4.38 10.56
C TYR A 33 4.60 2.98 11.20
N LEU A 34 5.66 2.20 11.01
CA LEU A 34 5.77 0.87 11.58
C LEU A 34 5.94 0.94 13.12
N PRO A 35 5.09 0.27 13.93
CA PRO A 35 5.30 0.19 15.37
C PRO A 35 6.65 -0.44 15.73
N GLY A 36 7.42 0.21 16.61
CA GLY A 36 8.78 -0.21 16.97
C GLY A 36 9.85 0.07 15.91
N GLY A 37 9.47 0.64 14.75
CA GLY A 37 10.40 1.00 13.68
C GLY A 37 10.84 2.47 13.71
N ASN A 38 11.56 2.88 12.66
CA ASN A 38 11.94 4.27 12.45
C ASN A 38 10.71 5.11 12.06
N LYS A 39 10.33 6.06 12.91
CA LYS A 39 9.14 6.92 12.71
C LYS A 39 9.28 7.94 11.58
N GLU A 40 10.51 8.20 11.12
CA GLU A 40 10.76 9.02 9.93
C GLU A 40 10.33 8.29 8.64
N ILE A 41 10.23 6.96 8.68
CA ILE A 41 9.66 6.15 7.60
C ILE A 41 8.16 6.08 7.80
N ILE A 42 7.46 7.02 7.17
CA ILE A 42 6.03 7.26 7.34
C ILE A 42 5.34 7.37 5.97
N THR A 43 4.09 6.93 5.88
CA THR A 43 3.28 7.18 4.67
C THR A 43 3.01 8.67 4.51
N THR A 44 3.02 9.15 3.27
CA THR A 44 2.73 10.55 2.93
C THR A 44 1.55 10.62 1.98
N SER A 45 0.75 11.68 2.04
CA SER A 45 -0.40 11.85 1.13
C SER A 45 0.03 11.76 -0.34
N LYS A 46 1.20 12.32 -0.69
CA LYS A 46 1.74 12.29 -2.06
C LYS A 46 1.94 10.85 -2.55
N THR A 47 2.63 10.02 -1.78
CA THR A 47 2.91 8.63 -2.19
C THR A 47 1.68 7.72 -2.06
N THR A 48 0.80 7.99 -1.08
CA THR A 48 -0.47 7.27 -0.94
C THR A 48 -1.41 7.53 -2.11
N LEU A 49 -1.53 8.76 -2.60
CA LEU A 49 -2.38 9.08 -3.77
C LEU A 49 -1.89 8.38 -5.03
N ILE A 50 -0.57 8.36 -5.27
CA ILE A 50 0.02 7.60 -6.39
C ILE A 50 -0.30 6.10 -6.23
N ALA A 51 -0.13 5.56 -5.02
CA ALA A 51 -0.42 4.16 -4.76
C ALA A 51 -1.90 3.81 -4.95
N LEU A 52 -2.83 4.71 -4.60
CA LEU A 52 -4.26 4.50 -4.83
C LEU A 52 -4.61 4.53 -6.32
N ASP A 53 -4.02 5.44 -7.10
CA ASP A 53 -4.18 5.44 -8.56
C ASP A 53 -3.69 4.11 -9.17
N THR A 54 -2.48 3.68 -8.79
CA THR A 54 -1.96 2.36 -9.18
C THR A 54 -2.88 1.22 -8.71
N ALA A 55 -3.46 1.31 -7.51
CA ALA A 55 -4.38 0.31 -6.98
C ALA A 55 -5.59 0.12 -7.89
N THR A 56 -6.19 1.21 -8.36
CA THR A 56 -7.36 1.16 -9.24
C THR A 56 -7.08 0.48 -10.58
N LYS A 57 -5.83 0.53 -11.06
CA LYS A 57 -5.43 -0.07 -12.34
C LYS A 57 -5.21 -1.57 -12.26
N ILE A 58 -4.69 -2.05 -11.12
CA ILE A 58 -4.31 -3.47 -10.95
C ILE A 58 -5.40 -4.29 -10.23
N LEU A 59 -6.37 -3.63 -9.58
CA LEU A 59 -7.46 -4.29 -8.89
C LEU A 59 -8.38 -4.97 -9.91
N GLY A 60 -8.62 -6.27 -9.71
CA GLY A 60 -9.56 -7.02 -10.52
C GLY A 60 -11.01 -6.61 -10.27
N SER A 61 -11.90 -6.93 -11.22
CA SER A 61 -13.34 -6.73 -11.06
C SER A 61 -13.87 -7.40 -9.79
N GLY A 62 -14.67 -6.67 -9.01
CA GLY A 62 -15.18 -7.12 -7.71
C GLY A 62 -14.13 -7.21 -6.61
N GLY A 63 -12.92 -6.70 -6.83
CA GLY A 63 -11.88 -6.56 -5.80
C GLY A 63 -12.16 -5.44 -4.82
N LEU A 64 -11.39 -5.40 -3.73
CA LEU A 64 -11.53 -4.41 -2.66
C LEU A 64 -10.23 -3.67 -2.40
N ILE A 65 -10.35 -2.38 -2.06
CA ILE A 65 -9.27 -1.58 -1.48
C ILE A 65 -9.68 -1.27 -0.04
N SER A 66 -8.85 -1.67 0.92
CA SER A 66 -9.03 -1.34 2.34
C SER A 66 -8.01 -0.31 2.76
N ILE A 67 -8.44 0.73 3.48
CA ILE A 67 -7.58 1.80 3.96
C ILE A 67 -7.84 2.01 5.44
N MET A 68 -6.79 1.81 6.24
CA MET A 68 -6.75 2.20 7.63
C MET A 68 -5.85 3.42 7.79
N SER A 69 -6.38 4.49 8.38
CA SER A 69 -5.64 5.74 8.61
C SER A 69 -5.46 5.96 10.10
N TYR A 70 -4.21 5.98 10.55
CA TYR A 70 -3.85 6.30 11.91
C TYR A 70 -3.66 7.82 12.02
N ILE A 71 -4.42 8.45 12.93
CA ILE A 71 -4.37 9.90 13.16
C ILE A 71 -3.54 10.24 14.40
N GLY A 72 -3.23 11.53 14.57
CA GLY A 72 -2.54 12.04 15.77
C GLY A 72 -1.01 11.95 15.70
N HIS A 73 -0.45 11.75 14.50
CA HIS A 73 0.99 11.78 14.23
C HIS A 73 1.31 12.69 13.03
N PRO A 74 2.57 13.08 12.79
CA PRO A 74 2.92 14.04 11.72
C PRO A 74 2.34 13.73 10.34
N GLY A 75 2.31 12.46 9.92
CA GLY A 75 1.73 12.03 8.62
C GLY A 75 0.22 11.76 8.61
N GLY A 76 -0.50 12.04 9.70
CA GLY A 76 -1.92 11.71 9.92
C GLY A 76 -2.60 12.83 10.69
N ARG A 77 -2.37 14.06 10.24
CA ARG A 77 -2.98 15.29 10.75
C ARG A 77 -4.17 15.69 9.91
#